data_AF-A0A817M2F9-F1
#
_entry.id   AF-A0A817M2F9-F1
#
_cell.length_a   1.000
_cell.length_b   1.000
_cell.length_c   1.000
_cell.angle_alpha   90.00
_cell.angle_beta   90.00
_cell.angle_gamma   90.00
#
_symmetry.space_group_name_H-M   'P 1'
#
loop_
_entity.id
_entity.type
_entity.pdbx_description
1 polymer ?
#
loop_
_entity_poly.entity_id
_entity_poly.type
_entity_poly.pdbx_seq_one_letter_code
_entity_poly.pdbx_strand_id
1 'polypeptide(L)'
;MYESTFRVMTYALNFRLQFCCLRLMSTLDKAKEISQDPKLVDLAWKIAKRSVNLSSILIAAAGLITKWLLIQPIHNELVYKYRTNQSLYFVPYAFFVIQLCAKVFPQLTAIEDSFQLLADLFSSMFFPQPENNDGESVSPSTSNFPVPHLIGPYTVAVFLTLTLIVIQSLILLANVRRNSIQSYRGDDTEIPRRHRSEYVSYAVRNFHFAAHFIGYFIWGFILIAVFSLIICIALDGFITYESVPLVDKTLKLTMPSLLFIFFKKKTIDLPTNEKYQIKPNSQSRYTRKWKLAVFLIRNPILFFFRKAYLNQLNMNEIRYINDDDQDSSKRRLSVYTRRMPIALSSIVSDDYMKSFEMYRF
;
A
#
# COMPACT_ATOMS: atom_id res chain seq x y z
N MET A 1 -11.86 -4.28 16.00
CA MET A 1 -11.36 -2.98 16.50
C MET A 1 -10.20 -2.39 15.68
N TYR A 2 -9.31 -3.17 15.05
CA TYR A 2 -8.22 -2.62 14.20
C TYR A 2 -8.58 -2.48 12.71
N GLU A 3 -9.55 -3.26 12.24
CA GLU A 3 -10.13 -3.05 10.91
C GLU A 3 -10.84 -1.68 10.82
N SER A 4 -11.39 -1.18 11.94
CA SER A 4 -11.97 0.16 11.99
C SER A 4 -10.90 1.24 11.96
N THR A 5 -9.74 1.08 12.60
CA THR A 5 -8.67 2.10 12.58
C THR A 5 -7.98 2.17 11.21
N PHE A 6 -7.74 1.03 10.56
CA PHE A 6 -7.21 0.98 9.18
C PHE A 6 -8.21 1.57 8.17
N ARG A 7 -9.50 1.25 8.32
CA ARG A 7 -10.56 1.91 7.54
C ARG A 7 -10.58 3.40 7.82
N VAL A 8 -10.54 3.86 9.07
CA VAL A 8 -10.57 5.28 9.45
C VAL A 8 -9.37 6.04 8.86
N MET A 9 -8.17 5.45 8.83
CA MET A 9 -6.98 6.11 8.30
C MET A 9 -6.98 6.14 6.75
N THR A 10 -7.45 5.06 6.11
CA THR A 10 -7.66 5.04 4.65
C THR A 10 -8.80 5.99 4.26
N TYR A 11 -9.85 6.07 5.08
CA TYR A 11 -10.92 7.06 4.94
C TYR A 11 -10.41 8.47 5.17
N ALA A 12 -9.50 8.73 6.12
CA ALA A 12 -8.94 10.06 6.36
C ALA A 12 -8.05 10.53 5.20
N LEU A 13 -7.26 9.64 4.60
CA LEU A 13 -6.44 9.94 3.43
C LEU A 13 -7.32 10.14 2.17
N ASN A 14 -8.32 9.27 1.97
CA ASN A 14 -9.35 9.48 0.95
C ASN A 14 -10.13 10.77 1.20
N PHE A 15 -10.40 11.12 2.46
CA PHE A 15 -11.15 12.32 2.83
C PHE A 15 -10.35 13.57 2.54
N ARG A 16 -9.04 13.62 2.82
CA ARG A 16 -8.18 14.75 2.44
C ARG A 16 -8.04 14.91 0.93
N LEU A 17 -7.89 13.80 0.20
CA LEU A 17 -7.88 13.83 -1.27
C LEU A 17 -9.24 14.28 -1.83
N GLN A 18 -10.34 13.74 -1.31
CA GLN A 18 -11.70 14.17 -1.63
C GLN A 18 -11.93 15.63 -1.27
N PHE A 19 -11.35 16.14 -0.18
CA PHE A 19 -11.48 17.53 0.24
C PHE A 19 -10.71 18.47 -0.70
N CYS A 20 -9.49 18.11 -1.12
CA CYS A 20 -8.78 18.84 -2.18
C CYS A 20 -9.57 18.82 -3.49
N CYS A 21 -10.17 17.69 -3.85
CA CYS A 21 -10.99 17.57 -5.05
C CYS A 21 -12.28 18.39 -4.95
N LEU A 22 -12.95 18.38 -3.80
CA LEU A 22 -14.15 19.19 -3.52
C LEU A 22 -13.83 20.68 -3.56
N ARG A 23 -12.65 21.09 -3.08
CA ARG A 23 -12.21 22.48 -3.14
C ARG A 23 -11.93 22.91 -4.58
N LEU A 24 -11.29 22.05 -5.37
CA LEU A 24 -11.06 22.26 -6.81
C LEU A 24 -12.39 22.32 -7.59
N MET A 25 -13.34 21.45 -7.26
CA MET A 25 -14.68 21.42 -7.85
C MET A 25 -15.47 22.67 -7.46
N SER A 26 -15.39 23.11 -6.20
CA SER A 26 -16.01 24.36 -5.74
C SER A 26 -15.46 25.60 -6.48
N THR A 27 -14.15 25.64 -6.75
CA THR A 27 -13.56 26.73 -7.55
C THR A 27 -14.00 26.67 -9.02
N LEU A 28 -14.20 25.46 -9.57
CA LEU A 28 -14.72 25.28 -10.93
C LEU A 28 -16.21 25.66 -11.03
N ASP A 29 -17.02 25.36 -10.01
CA ASP A 29 -18.43 25.78 -9.97
C ASP A 29 -18.56 27.31 -9.91
N LYS A 30 -17.70 27.98 -9.12
CA LYS A 30 -17.64 29.46 -9.13
C LYS A 30 -17.17 30.01 -10.48
N ALA A 31 -16.21 29.35 -11.14
CA ALA A 31 -15.79 29.74 -12.49
C ALA A 31 -16.90 29.54 -13.53
N LYS A 32 -17.82 28.58 -13.30
CA LYS A 32 -18.99 28.35 -14.16
C LYS A 32 -20.00 29.49 -14.13
N GLU A 33 -20.20 30.12 -12.98
CA GLU A 33 -21.11 31.28 -12.85
C GLU A 33 -20.57 32.54 -13.52
N ILE A 34 -19.24 32.67 -13.61
CA ILE A 34 -18.57 33.87 -14.14
C ILE A 34 -18.29 33.75 -15.64
N SER A 35 -18.20 32.53 -16.17
CA SER A 35 -17.83 32.30 -17.56
C SER A 35 -19.00 32.53 -18.53
N GLN A 36 -18.75 33.36 -19.56
CA GLN A 36 -19.71 33.58 -20.65
C GLN A 36 -19.87 32.38 -21.59
N ASP A 37 -19.01 31.36 -21.49
CA ASP A 37 -18.96 30.26 -22.45
C ASP A 37 -19.17 28.87 -21.78
N PRO A 38 -20.43 28.42 -21.64
CA PRO A 38 -20.79 27.28 -20.79
C PRO A 38 -20.22 25.94 -21.29
N LYS A 39 -19.87 25.84 -22.58
CA LYS A 39 -19.27 24.64 -23.17
C LYS A 39 -17.84 24.41 -22.70
N LEU A 40 -17.07 25.48 -22.52
CA LEU A 40 -15.66 25.40 -22.13
C LEU A 40 -15.53 24.95 -20.66
N VAL A 41 -16.46 25.42 -19.82
CA VAL A 41 -16.52 25.02 -18.40
C VAL A 41 -16.94 23.55 -18.22
N ASP A 42 -17.90 23.07 -19.02
CA ASP A 42 -18.33 21.66 -18.96
C ASP A 42 -17.19 20.70 -19.41
N LEU A 43 -16.37 21.14 -20.38
CA LEU A 43 -15.18 20.42 -20.79
C LEU A 43 -14.12 20.39 -19.68
N ALA A 44 -13.81 21.55 -19.07
CA ALA A 44 -12.86 21.66 -17.97
C ALA A 44 -13.27 20.80 -16.76
N TRP A 45 -14.57 20.78 -16.43
CA TRP A 45 -15.14 19.94 -15.38
C TRP A 45 -14.98 18.44 -15.67
N LYS A 46 -15.27 18.01 -16.89
CA LYS A 46 -15.10 16.60 -17.31
C LYS A 46 -13.64 16.17 -17.26
N ILE A 47 -12.70 17.06 -17.61
CA ILE A 47 -11.26 16.80 -17.55
C ILE A 47 -10.81 16.69 -16.09
N ALA A 48 -11.18 17.64 -15.22
CA ALA A 48 -10.83 17.62 -13.81
C ALA A 48 -11.38 16.39 -13.07
N LYS A 49 -12.63 16.00 -13.35
CA LYS A 49 -13.23 14.79 -12.76
C LYS A 49 -12.51 13.51 -13.22
N ARG A 50 -12.05 13.47 -14.47
CA ARG A 50 -11.28 12.32 -15.00
C ARG A 50 -9.87 12.26 -14.39
N SER A 51 -9.19 13.39 -14.23
CA SER A 51 -7.84 13.42 -13.64
C SER A 51 -7.82 12.96 -12.17
N VAL A 52 -8.85 13.32 -11.39
CA VAL A 52 -9.01 12.87 -9.99
C VAL A 52 -9.20 11.36 -9.88
N ASN A 53 -10.03 10.77 -10.74
CA ASN A 53 -10.21 9.33 -10.75
C ASN A 53 -8.91 8.61 -11.17
N LEU A 54 -8.19 9.18 -12.14
CA LEU A 54 -6.92 8.64 -12.63
C LEU A 54 -5.81 8.66 -11.57
N SER A 55 -5.68 9.75 -10.82
CA SER A 55 -4.66 9.86 -9.77
C SER A 55 -4.90 8.83 -8.65
N SER A 56 -6.15 8.63 -8.23
CA SER A 56 -6.49 7.62 -7.20
C SER A 56 -6.14 6.19 -7.64
N ILE A 57 -6.32 5.90 -8.92
CA ILE A 57 -6.08 4.59 -9.53
C ILE A 57 -4.57 4.36 -9.72
N LEU A 58 -3.83 5.37 -10.18
CA LEU A 58 -2.38 5.33 -10.31
C LEU A 58 -1.68 5.11 -8.97
N ILE A 59 -2.12 5.81 -7.91
CA ILE A 59 -1.57 5.63 -6.56
C ILE A 59 -1.79 4.19 -6.05
N ALA A 60 -2.98 3.62 -6.28
CA ALA A 60 -3.28 2.24 -5.90
C ALA A 60 -2.45 1.22 -6.71
N ALA A 61 -2.28 1.44 -8.01
CA ALA A 61 -1.49 0.57 -8.88
C ALA A 61 0.01 0.64 -8.56
N ALA A 62 0.55 1.84 -8.33
CA ALA A 62 1.94 2.05 -7.93
C ALA A 62 2.25 1.32 -6.62
N GLY A 63 1.41 1.47 -5.59
CA GLY A 63 1.60 0.77 -4.31
C GLY A 63 1.60 -0.77 -4.43
N LEU A 64 0.82 -1.32 -5.37
CA LEU A 64 0.77 -2.76 -5.64
C LEU A 64 1.98 -3.25 -6.45
N ILE A 65 2.41 -2.49 -7.44
CA ILE A 65 3.60 -2.76 -8.26
C ILE A 65 4.86 -2.77 -7.38
N THR A 66 5.03 -1.74 -6.56
CA THR A 66 6.13 -1.67 -5.60
C THR A 66 6.15 -2.88 -4.66
N LYS A 67 4.99 -3.30 -4.15
CA LYS A 67 4.89 -4.46 -3.27
C LYS A 67 5.33 -5.77 -3.95
N TRP A 68 4.98 -5.96 -5.22
CA TRP A 68 5.17 -7.26 -5.88
C TRP A 68 6.47 -7.39 -6.67
N LEU A 69 6.89 -6.33 -7.37
CA LEU A 69 8.09 -6.37 -8.22
C LEU A 69 9.37 -6.12 -7.43
N LEU A 70 9.31 -5.34 -6.35
CA LEU A 70 10.49 -4.99 -5.57
C LEU A 70 10.57 -5.78 -4.26
N ILE A 71 9.52 -5.79 -3.45
CA ILE A 71 9.62 -6.37 -2.10
C ILE A 71 9.76 -7.89 -2.14
N GLN A 72 9.13 -8.58 -3.11
CA GLN A 72 9.05 -10.04 -3.11
C GLN A 72 10.31 -10.78 -3.60
N PRO A 73 11.00 -10.36 -4.67
CA PRO A 73 12.29 -10.97 -5.06
C PRO A 73 13.38 -10.69 -4.03
N ILE A 74 13.40 -9.46 -3.51
CA ILE A 74 14.33 -9.05 -2.46
C ILE A 74 14.09 -9.87 -1.19
N HIS A 75 12.83 -10.11 -0.79
CA HIS A 75 12.48 -10.99 0.32
C HIS A 75 13.00 -12.43 0.14
N ASN A 76 12.98 -12.97 -1.07
CA ASN A 76 13.47 -14.33 -1.33
C ASN A 76 15.01 -14.42 -1.27
N GLU A 77 15.71 -13.43 -1.81
CA GLU A 77 17.19 -13.35 -1.73
C GLU A 77 17.66 -13.05 -0.29
N LEU A 78 16.84 -12.35 0.48
CA LEU A 78 16.99 -12.09 1.91
C LEU A 78 17.05 -13.36 2.74
N VAL A 79 16.05 -14.23 2.54
CA VAL A 79 15.90 -15.48 3.29
C VAL A 79 17.13 -16.36 3.03
N TYR A 80 17.69 -16.26 1.82
CA TYR A 80 18.94 -16.89 1.45
C TYR A 80 20.17 -16.27 2.16
N LYS A 81 20.33 -14.93 2.18
CA LYS A 81 21.47 -14.26 2.84
C LYS A 81 21.42 -14.28 4.38
N TYR A 82 20.22 -14.29 4.97
CA TYR A 82 20.00 -14.53 6.41
C TYR A 82 20.53 -15.91 6.85
N ARG A 83 20.57 -16.87 5.93
CA ARG A 83 21.17 -18.19 6.14
C ARG A 83 22.70 -18.13 6.28
N THR A 84 23.36 -17.03 5.89
CA THR A 84 24.82 -16.92 5.73
C THR A 84 25.55 -15.96 6.70
N ASN A 85 24.89 -15.36 7.70
CA ASN A 85 25.49 -14.62 8.84
C ASN A 85 26.61 -13.59 8.51
N GLN A 86 26.30 -12.47 7.82
CA GLN A 86 27.23 -11.33 7.68
C GLN A 86 26.75 -10.10 8.47
N SER A 87 27.68 -9.38 9.15
CA SER A 87 27.40 -8.24 10.06
C SER A 87 27.74 -6.87 9.45
N LEU A 88 26.98 -5.83 9.79
CA LEU A 88 27.26 -4.43 9.46
C LEU A 88 26.78 -3.49 10.60
N TYR A 89 27.54 -2.42 10.88
CA TYR A 89 27.32 -1.47 12.01
C TYR A 89 26.46 -0.24 11.64
N PHE A 90 25.85 0.43 12.65
CA PHE A 90 24.80 1.45 12.46
C PHE A 90 24.78 2.63 13.50
N VAL A 91 24.62 3.87 12.99
CA VAL A 91 24.42 5.26 13.55
C VAL A 91 22.91 5.70 13.50
N PRO A 92 22.40 6.96 13.74
CA PRO A 92 20.96 7.29 13.59
C PRO A 92 20.61 7.94 12.23
N TYR A 93 19.69 7.32 11.45
CA TYR A 93 19.60 7.53 9.98
C TYR A 93 18.33 8.20 9.42
N ALA A 94 17.23 8.29 10.18
CA ALA A 94 16.03 8.97 9.65
C ALA A 94 16.32 10.46 9.34
N PHE A 95 17.12 11.09 10.21
CA PHE A 95 17.61 12.46 10.00
C PHE A 95 18.59 12.55 8.82
N PHE A 96 19.43 11.52 8.63
CA PHE A 96 20.36 11.44 7.50
C PHE A 96 19.66 11.38 6.15
N VAL A 97 18.58 10.60 6.02
CA VAL A 97 17.82 10.51 4.75
C VAL A 97 17.17 11.84 4.40
N ILE A 98 16.56 12.53 5.38
CA ILE A 98 15.97 13.86 5.16
C ILE A 98 17.06 14.87 4.77
N GLN A 99 18.20 14.86 5.45
CA GLN A 99 19.35 15.71 5.11
C GLN A 99 19.91 15.39 3.73
N LEU A 100 19.98 14.12 3.33
CA LEU A 100 20.41 13.70 2.00
C LEU A 100 19.45 14.26 0.94
N CYS A 101 18.14 14.09 1.13
CA CYS A 101 17.13 14.63 0.21
C CYS A 101 17.19 16.16 0.11
N ALA A 102 17.48 16.86 1.20
CA ALA A 102 17.65 18.31 1.20
C ALA A 102 18.94 18.74 0.48
N LYS A 103 20.04 17.97 0.62
CA LYS A 103 21.31 18.23 -0.09
C LYS A 103 21.23 18.02 -1.60
N VAL A 104 20.32 17.16 -2.08
CA VAL A 104 20.10 16.94 -3.51
C VAL A 104 19.39 18.14 -4.17
N PHE A 105 18.68 18.97 -3.40
CA PHE A 105 17.92 20.10 -3.93
C PHE A 105 18.74 21.10 -4.78
N PRO A 106 19.90 21.62 -4.32
CA PRO A 106 20.75 22.47 -5.16
C PRO A 106 21.43 21.73 -6.33
N GLN A 107 21.52 20.40 -6.28
CA GLN A 107 22.06 19.63 -7.40
C GLN A 107 21.04 19.48 -8.52
N LEU A 108 19.74 19.49 -8.20
CA LEU A 108 18.67 19.39 -9.19
C LEU A 108 18.63 20.60 -10.12
N THR A 109 18.91 21.81 -9.63
CA THR A 109 18.97 23.00 -10.49
C THR A 109 20.14 22.90 -11.48
N ALA A 110 21.31 22.46 -11.03
CA ALA A 110 22.45 22.24 -11.93
C ALA A 110 22.19 21.14 -12.98
N ILE A 111 21.43 20.10 -12.60
CA ILE A 111 20.98 19.06 -13.53
C ILE A 111 19.98 19.62 -14.54
N GLU A 112 19.05 20.46 -14.11
CA GLU A 112 18.08 21.15 -14.98
C GLU A 112 18.80 22.04 -16.01
N ASP A 113 19.76 22.85 -15.57
CA ASP A 113 20.58 23.68 -16.45
C ASP A 113 21.36 22.83 -17.48
N SER A 114 21.87 21.67 -17.05
CA SER A 114 22.59 20.73 -17.92
C SER A 114 21.66 20.09 -18.96
N PHE A 115 20.42 19.75 -18.56
CA PHE A 115 19.42 19.22 -19.49
C PHE A 115 18.97 20.27 -20.51
N GLN A 116 18.83 21.53 -20.09
CA GLN A 116 18.51 22.63 -21.01
C GLN A 116 19.62 22.82 -22.04
N LEU A 117 20.89 22.84 -21.61
CA LEU A 117 22.03 22.95 -22.52
C LEU A 117 22.09 21.77 -23.51
N LEU A 118 21.84 20.56 -23.03
CA LEU A 118 21.77 19.37 -23.89
C LEU A 118 20.62 19.47 -24.90
N ALA A 119 19.46 19.94 -24.48
CA ALA A 119 18.29 20.15 -25.35
C ALA A 119 18.58 21.19 -26.44
N ASP A 120 19.25 22.29 -26.10
CA ASP A 120 19.63 23.34 -27.04
C ASP A 120 20.67 22.84 -28.06
N LEU A 121 21.65 22.03 -27.61
CA LEU A 121 22.62 21.37 -28.50
C LEU A 121 21.93 20.39 -29.47
N PHE A 122 20.98 19.59 -28.97
CA PHE A 122 20.23 18.68 -29.84
C PHE A 122 19.35 19.43 -30.83
N SER A 123 18.69 20.51 -30.39
CA SER A 123 17.86 21.33 -31.27
C SER A 123 18.70 21.94 -32.40
N SER A 124 19.90 22.45 -32.10
CA SER A 124 20.78 23.02 -33.13
C SER A 124 21.35 21.96 -34.09
N MET A 125 21.58 20.73 -33.62
CA MET A 125 22.05 19.63 -34.47
C MET A 125 20.99 19.10 -35.43
N PHE A 126 19.72 19.00 -34.98
CA PHE A 126 18.64 18.41 -35.79
C PHE A 126 17.85 19.42 -36.62
N PHE A 127 17.80 20.68 -36.19
CA PHE A 127 17.09 21.76 -36.89
C PHE A 127 18.08 22.88 -37.21
N PRO A 128 19.01 22.66 -38.15
CA PRO A 128 19.92 23.72 -38.58
C PRO A 128 19.09 24.92 -39.03
N GLN A 129 19.32 26.08 -38.41
CA GLN A 129 18.63 27.30 -38.83
C GLN A 129 19.04 27.62 -40.27
N PRO A 130 18.08 28.01 -41.13
CA PRO A 130 18.44 28.52 -42.44
C PRO A 130 19.32 29.76 -42.25
N GLU A 131 20.50 29.78 -42.86
CA GLU A 131 21.34 30.97 -42.96
C GLU A 131 20.54 32.05 -43.70
N ASN A 132 19.96 32.99 -42.96
CA ASN A 132 19.43 34.20 -43.56
C ASN A 132 20.62 35.06 -44.02
N ASN A 133 20.72 35.27 -45.32
CA ASN A 133 21.82 36.00 -45.99
C ASN A 133 21.88 37.50 -45.67
N ASP A 134 21.04 38.01 -44.77
CA ASP A 134 20.84 39.44 -44.58
C ASP A 134 21.90 40.10 -43.67
N GLY A 135 22.93 39.36 -43.23
CA GLY A 135 24.07 39.91 -42.47
C GLY A 135 23.74 40.47 -41.09
N GLU A 136 22.47 40.46 -40.69
CA GLU A 136 22.04 40.84 -39.35
C GLU A 136 22.34 39.69 -38.39
N SER A 137 23.21 39.95 -37.40
CA SER A 137 23.51 39.00 -36.33
C SER A 137 22.27 38.81 -35.45
N VAL A 138 21.34 37.97 -35.88
CA VAL A 138 20.19 37.57 -35.07
C VAL A 138 20.75 36.78 -33.90
N SER A 139 20.60 37.33 -32.70
CA SER A 139 20.95 36.65 -31.46
C SER A 139 20.34 35.25 -31.48
N PRO A 140 21.11 34.20 -31.12
CA PRO A 140 20.65 32.82 -31.25
C PRO A 140 19.29 32.68 -30.58
N SER A 141 18.26 32.37 -31.37
CA SER A 141 16.93 32.18 -30.84
C SER A 141 16.97 31.03 -29.85
N THR A 142 16.82 31.35 -28.57
CA THR A 142 16.67 30.36 -27.49
C THR A 142 15.61 29.34 -27.90
N SER A 143 15.91 28.06 -27.77
CA SER A 143 14.97 27.02 -28.20
C SER A 143 13.65 27.17 -27.41
N ASN A 144 12.52 27.15 -28.11
CA ASN A 144 11.20 27.28 -27.49
C ASN A 144 10.74 25.98 -26.81
N PHE A 145 11.66 25.08 -26.46
CA PHE A 145 11.32 23.80 -25.84
C PHE A 145 11.46 23.94 -24.33
N PRO A 146 10.36 24.21 -23.58
CA PRO A 146 10.45 24.36 -22.14
C PRO A 146 10.82 23.01 -21.52
N VAL A 147 11.99 22.93 -20.88
CA VAL A 147 12.34 21.80 -20.04
C VAL A 147 11.47 21.84 -18.79
N PRO A 148 10.82 20.73 -18.39
CA PRO A 148 10.00 20.69 -17.18
C PRO A 148 10.86 20.95 -15.93
N HIS A 149 10.39 21.85 -15.06
CA HIS A 149 11.04 22.16 -13.80
C HIS A 149 11.13 20.92 -12.90
N LEU A 150 12.33 20.41 -12.65
CA LEU A 150 12.54 19.12 -11.98
C LEU A 150 12.22 19.15 -10.48
N ILE A 151 12.19 20.34 -9.88
CA ILE A 151 11.91 20.56 -8.45
C ILE A 151 10.51 20.04 -8.07
N GLY A 152 9.49 20.33 -8.88
CA GLY A 152 8.11 19.92 -8.63
C GLY A 152 7.97 18.39 -8.57
N PRO A 153 8.32 17.67 -9.65
CA PRO A 153 8.32 16.21 -9.69
C PRO A 153 9.12 15.57 -8.55
N TYR A 154 10.29 16.13 -8.23
CA TYR A 154 11.12 15.62 -7.14
C TYR A 154 10.45 15.73 -5.77
N THR A 155 9.89 16.90 -5.43
CA THR A 155 9.22 17.10 -4.13
C THR A 155 8.01 16.18 -3.98
N VAL A 156 7.22 16.00 -5.05
CA VAL A 156 6.09 15.07 -5.08
C VAL A 156 6.55 13.62 -4.92
N ALA A 157 7.61 13.21 -5.61
CA ALA A 157 8.16 11.86 -5.52
C ALA A 157 8.69 11.53 -4.13
N VAL A 158 9.41 12.46 -3.48
CA VAL A 158 9.91 12.30 -2.11
C VAL A 158 8.73 12.17 -1.13
N PHE A 159 7.72 13.05 -1.25
CA PHE A 159 6.54 13.00 -0.40
C PHE A 159 5.76 11.68 -0.54
N LEU A 160 5.57 11.21 -1.78
CA LEU A 160 4.89 9.96 -2.08
C LEU A 160 5.66 8.77 -1.51
N THR A 161 6.98 8.76 -1.66
CA THR A 161 7.86 7.71 -1.14
C THR A 161 7.82 7.63 0.38
N LEU A 162 7.92 8.78 1.07
CA LEU A 162 7.79 8.85 2.52
C LEU A 162 6.44 8.31 2.99
N THR A 163 5.35 8.70 2.32
CA THR A 163 4.00 8.24 2.66
C THR A 163 3.87 6.73 2.50
N LEU A 164 4.34 6.17 1.38
CA LEU A 164 4.33 4.72 1.15
C LEU A 164 5.11 3.97 2.23
N ILE A 165 6.26 4.50 2.63
CA ILE A 165 7.10 3.87 3.63
C ILE A 165 6.49 3.92 5.02
N VAL A 166 5.85 5.02 5.40
CA VAL A 166 5.06 5.09 6.63
C VAL A 166 3.96 4.03 6.63
N ILE A 167 3.22 3.87 5.52
CA ILE A 167 2.17 2.85 5.39
C ILE A 167 2.76 1.43 5.53
N GLN A 168 3.87 1.12 4.84
CA GLN A 168 4.51 -0.20 4.94
C GLN A 168 5.02 -0.48 6.35
N SER A 169 5.55 0.53 7.03
CA SER A 169 6.01 0.42 8.42
C SER A 169 4.87 0.11 9.39
N LEU A 170 3.71 0.76 9.20
CA LEU A 170 2.52 0.50 10.00
C LEU A 170 1.97 -0.91 9.75
N ILE A 171 1.97 -1.38 8.50
CA ILE A 171 1.56 -2.75 8.15
C ILE A 171 2.51 -3.76 8.82
N LEU A 172 3.81 -3.51 8.75
CA LEU A 172 4.81 -4.36 9.39
C LEU A 172 4.61 -4.39 10.91
N LEU A 173 4.41 -3.24 11.55
CA LEU A 173 4.17 -3.15 12.99
C LEU A 173 2.92 -3.94 13.41
N ALA A 174 1.84 -3.85 12.63
CA ALA A 174 0.62 -4.62 12.86
C ALA A 174 0.87 -6.13 12.75
N ASN A 175 1.68 -6.56 11.77
CA ASN A 175 2.04 -7.96 11.58
C ASN A 175 2.97 -8.47 12.70
N VAL A 176 4.00 -7.70 13.08
CA VAL A 176 4.90 -8.04 14.20
C VAL A 176 4.08 -8.21 15.47
N ARG A 177 3.19 -7.26 15.78
CA ARG A 177 2.31 -7.37 16.95
C ARG A 177 1.44 -8.63 16.92
N ARG A 178 0.82 -8.93 15.77
CA ARG A 178 -0.01 -10.14 15.61
C ARG A 178 0.82 -11.39 15.88
N ASN A 179 2.00 -11.49 15.26
CA ASN A 179 2.88 -12.63 15.38
C ASN A 179 3.39 -12.79 16.84
N SER A 180 3.75 -11.69 17.50
CA SER A 180 4.12 -11.72 18.92
C SER A 180 2.97 -12.25 19.78
N ILE A 181 1.74 -11.79 19.58
CA ILE A 181 0.56 -12.26 20.34
C ILE A 181 0.28 -13.75 20.07
N GLN A 182 0.40 -14.21 18.83
CA GLN A 182 0.25 -15.63 18.48
C GLN A 182 1.32 -16.49 19.16
N SER A 183 2.57 -16.03 19.13
CA SER A 183 3.68 -16.71 19.81
C SER A 183 3.44 -16.80 21.32
N TYR A 184 2.95 -15.72 21.97
CA TYR A 184 2.58 -15.76 23.39
C TYR A 184 1.41 -16.71 23.71
N ARG A 185 0.54 -16.98 22.74
CA ARG A 185 -0.55 -17.95 22.88
C ARG A 185 -0.12 -19.39 22.64
N GLY A 186 1.12 -19.63 22.20
CA GLY A 186 1.59 -20.94 21.74
C GLY A 186 0.91 -21.39 20.44
N ASP A 187 0.32 -20.47 19.69
CA ASP A 187 -0.29 -20.74 18.39
C ASP A 187 0.76 -20.58 17.30
N ASP A 188 1.35 -21.70 16.90
CA ASP A 188 2.42 -21.76 15.90
C ASP A 188 1.90 -22.06 14.49
N THR A 189 0.61 -21.84 14.22
CA THR A 189 0.01 -22.11 12.90
C THR A 189 0.61 -21.25 11.78
N GLU A 190 1.00 -20.02 12.10
CA GLU A 190 1.56 -19.06 11.13
C GLU A 190 3.07 -18.84 11.30
N ILE A 191 3.66 -19.24 12.43
CA ILE A 191 5.07 -19.02 12.73
C ILE A 191 5.78 -20.38 12.72
N PRO A 192 6.70 -20.64 11.77
CA PRO A 192 7.40 -21.91 11.71
C PRO A 192 8.19 -22.13 13.01
N ARG A 193 7.96 -23.26 13.68
CA ARG A 193 8.71 -23.67 14.87
C ARG A 193 10.17 -23.86 14.51
N ARG A 194 11.07 -23.26 15.29
CA ARG A 194 12.49 -23.60 15.22
C ARG A 194 12.74 -24.90 15.98
N HIS A 195 13.61 -25.74 15.42
CA HIS A 195 14.13 -26.90 16.16
C HIS A 195 14.99 -26.40 17.33
N ARG A 196 14.84 -27.04 18.50
CA ARG A 196 15.58 -26.67 19.72
C ARG A 196 17.11 -26.77 19.56
N SER A 197 17.59 -27.57 18.62
CA SER A 197 19.02 -27.67 18.30
C SER A 197 19.60 -26.40 17.66
N GLU A 198 18.77 -25.49 17.15
CA GLU A 198 19.20 -24.26 16.47
C GLU A 198 19.12 -23.01 17.35
N TYR A 199 19.05 -23.15 18.68
CA TYR A 199 19.10 -22.04 19.62
C TYR A 199 20.50 -21.41 19.65
N VAL A 200 20.80 -20.62 18.62
CA VAL A 200 21.84 -19.60 18.65
C VAL A 200 21.42 -18.51 19.63
N SER A 201 22.38 -17.88 20.31
CA SER A 201 22.11 -16.80 21.28
C SER A 201 21.17 -15.74 20.68
N TYR A 202 20.07 -15.48 21.39
CA TYR A 202 19.02 -14.56 20.97
C TYR A 202 19.56 -13.14 20.73
N ALA A 203 20.58 -12.74 21.48
CA ALA A 203 21.20 -11.41 21.38
C ALA A 203 21.83 -11.16 20.01
N VAL A 204 22.61 -12.12 19.49
CA VAL A 204 23.30 -11.97 18.20
C VAL A 204 22.28 -11.89 17.06
N ARG A 205 21.27 -12.77 17.04
CA ARG A 205 20.24 -12.75 15.99
C ARG A 205 19.38 -11.48 16.02
N ASN A 206 19.08 -10.92 17.19
CA ASN A 206 18.34 -9.67 17.29
C ASN A 206 19.12 -8.51 16.68
N PHE A 207 20.44 -8.47 16.90
CA PHE A 207 21.30 -7.44 16.31
C PHE A 207 21.34 -7.55 14.77
N HIS A 208 21.55 -8.76 14.24
CA HIS A 208 21.52 -8.98 12.79
C HIS A 208 20.15 -8.67 12.18
N PHE A 209 19.06 -9.08 12.84
CA PHE A 209 17.71 -8.77 12.38
C PHE A 209 17.47 -7.26 12.31
N ALA A 210 17.86 -6.50 13.33
CA ALA A 210 17.73 -5.05 13.34
C ALA A 210 18.56 -4.41 12.21
N ALA A 211 19.83 -4.79 12.07
CA ALA A 211 20.70 -4.27 11.01
C ALA A 211 20.15 -4.55 9.62
N HIS A 212 19.68 -5.78 9.37
CA HIS A 212 19.06 -6.15 8.11
C HIS A 212 17.78 -5.38 7.86
N PHE A 213 16.87 -5.36 8.84
CA PHE A 213 15.60 -4.64 8.72
C PHE A 213 15.82 -3.20 8.27
N ILE A 214 16.79 -2.52 8.88
CA ILE A 214 17.09 -1.14 8.52
C ILE A 214 17.76 -1.03 7.15
N GLY A 215 18.71 -1.92 6.82
CA GLY A 215 19.32 -1.97 5.49
C GLY A 215 18.27 -2.10 4.37
N TYR A 216 17.27 -2.95 4.56
CA TYR A 216 16.17 -3.09 3.60
C TYR A 216 15.22 -1.93 3.58
N PHE A 217 15.01 -1.29 4.73
CA PHE A 217 14.24 -0.08 4.80
C PHE A 217 14.87 1.03 3.95
N ILE A 218 16.18 1.22 4.04
CA ILE A 218 16.93 2.22 3.27
C ILE A 218 16.93 1.86 1.78
N TRP A 219 17.27 0.61 1.45
CA TRP A 219 17.30 0.16 0.07
C TRP A 219 15.93 0.26 -0.60
N GLY A 220 14.88 -0.12 0.13
CA GLY A 220 13.49 0.06 -0.28
C GLY A 220 13.12 1.53 -0.48
N PHE A 221 13.56 2.42 0.42
CA PHE A 221 13.37 3.87 0.26
C PHE A 221 14.02 4.39 -1.02
N ILE A 222 15.29 4.07 -1.26
CA ILE A 222 16.03 4.55 -2.43
C ILE A 222 15.35 4.06 -3.71
N LEU A 223 15.01 2.76 -3.79
CA LEU A 223 14.35 2.21 -4.97
C LEU A 223 12.98 2.86 -5.21
N ILE A 224 12.15 2.98 -4.18
CA ILE A 224 10.83 3.61 -4.31
C ILE A 224 10.95 5.08 -4.72
N ALA A 225 11.93 5.82 -4.16
CA ALA A 225 12.19 7.21 -4.51
C ALA A 225 12.57 7.36 -5.98
N VAL A 226 13.51 6.54 -6.47
CA VAL A 226 13.96 6.58 -7.87
C VAL A 226 12.81 6.24 -8.82
N PHE A 227 12.05 5.18 -8.56
CA PHE A 227 10.91 4.82 -9.41
C PHE A 227 9.80 5.88 -9.37
N SER A 228 9.51 6.45 -8.20
CA SER A 228 8.53 7.53 -8.07
C SER A 228 8.99 8.78 -8.81
N LEU A 229 10.27 9.11 -8.75
CA LEU A 229 10.85 10.24 -9.47
C LEU A 229 10.73 10.07 -10.98
N ILE A 230 11.09 8.89 -11.52
CA ILE A 230 10.95 8.59 -12.95
C ILE A 230 9.49 8.74 -13.40
N ILE A 231 8.54 8.22 -12.61
CA ILE A 231 7.11 8.35 -12.92
C ILE A 231 6.67 9.81 -12.87
N CYS A 232 7.09 10.58 -11.86
CA CYS A 232 6.74 11.98 -11.73
C CYS A 232 7.33 12.83 -12.87
N ILE A 233 8.59 12.63 -13.25
CA ILE A 233 9.22 13.32 -14.38
C ILE A 233 8.50 12.98 -15.69
N ALA A 234 8.19 11.70 -15.91
CA ALA A 234 7.45 11.30 -17.11
C ALA A 234 6.07 11.96 -17.17
N LEU A 235 5.33 11.96 -16.06
CA LEU A 235 4.01 12.61 -15.97
C LEU A 235 4.11 14.12 -16.22
N ASP A 236 5.11 14.78 -15.64
CA ASP A 236 5.33 16.21 -15.81
C ASP A 236 5.70 16.56 -17.25
N GLY A 237 6.61 15.81 -17.87
CA GLY A 237 6.93 15.94 -19.29
C GLY A 237 5.69 15.80 -20.18
N PHE A 238 4.85 14.80 -19.93
CA PHE A 238 3.62 14.65 -20.71
C PHE A 238 2.63 15.82 -20.54
N ILE A 239 2.56 16.40 -19.35
CA ILE A 239 1.73 17.58 -19.06
C ILE A 239 2.29 18.80 -19.79
N THR A 240 3.60 19.04 -19.70
CA THR A 240 4.29 20.18 -20.33
C THR A 240 4.16 20.16 -21.85
N TYR A 241 4.18 18.99 -22.49
CA TYR A 241 4.01 18.86 -23.94
C TYR A 241 2.54 18.81 -24.40
N GLU A 242 1.58 19.10 -23.52
CA GLU A 242 0.13 19.03 -23.79
C GLU A 242 -0.35 17.69 -24.40
N SER A 243 0.48 16.66 -24.26
CA SER A 243 0.27 15.31 -24.81
C SER A 243 -0.67 14.47 -23.94
N VAL A 244 -1.57 15.13 -23.20
CA VAL A 244 -2.61 14.53 -22.35
C VAL A 244 -3.40 13.43 -23.08
N PRO A 245 -3.74 13.55 -24.38
CA PRO A 245 -4.43 12.46 -25.11
C PRO A 245 -3.58 11.19 -25.25
N LEU A 246 -2.26 11.32 -25.39
CA LEU A 246 -1.34 10.18 -25.48
C LEU A 246 -1.20 9.50 -24.12
N VAL A 247 -1.13 10.26 -23.02
CA VAL A 247 -1.13 9.70 -21.67
C VAL A 247 -2.39 8.90 -21.43
N ASP A 248 -3.57 9.47 -21.71
CA ASP A 248 -4.86 8.78 -21.51
C ASP A 248 -4.94 7.49 -22.33
N LYS A 249 -4.48 7.49 -23.60
CA LYS A 249 -4.40 6.28 -24.43
C LYS A 249 -3.45 5.23 -23.84
N THR A 250 -2.25 5.65 -23.44
CA THR A 250 -1.23 4.75 -22.89
C THR A 250 -1.68 4.14 -21.56
N LEU A 251 -2.32 4.94 -20.70
CA LEU A 251 -2.88 4.48 -19.43
C LEU A 251 -4.03 3.51 -19.65
N LYS A 252 -4.98 3.82 -20.54
CA LYS A 252 -6.08 2.91 -20.88
C LYS A 252 -5.58 1.58 -21.45
N LEU A 253 -4.45 1.58 -22.16
CA LEU A 253 -3.84 0.36 -22.71
C LEU A 253 -3.09 -0.45 -21.63
N THR A 254 -2.36 0.21 -20.74
CA THR A 254 -1.49 -0.44 -19.75
C THR A 254 -2.24 -0.89 -18.48
N MET A 255 -3.24 -0.13 -18.02
CA MET A 255 -4.02 -0.44 -16.81
C MET A 255 -4.65 -1.83 -16.82
N PRO A 256 -5.38 -2.23 -17.89
CA PRO A 256 -6.00 -3.55 -17.95
C PRO A 256 -4.96 -4.68 -17.90
N SER A 257 -3.84 -4.52 -18.61
CA SER A 257 -2.75 -5.50 -18.66
C SER A 257 -2.11 -5.70 -17.29
N LEU A 258 -1.82 -4.60 -16.57
CA LEU A 258 -1.29 -4.65 -15.21
C LEU A 258 -2.30 -5.29 -14.25
N LEU A 259 -3.55 -4.81 -14.24
CA LEU A 259 -4.60 -5.35 -13.39
C LEU A 259 -4.85 -6.84 -13.68
N PHE A 260 -4.83 -7.27 -14.93
CA PHE A 260 -5.05 -8.66 -15.31
C PHE A 260 -3.94 -9.58 -14.78
N ILE A 261 -2.67 -9.17 -14.84
CA ILE A 261 -1.56 -9.91 -14.23
C ILE A 261 -1.78 -10.05 -12.71
N PHE A 262 -2.20 -8.96 -12.04
CA PHE A 262 -2.51 -9.00 -10.60
C PHE A 262 -3.66 -9.96 -10.27
N PHE A 263 -4.72 -9.98 -11.08
CA PHE A 263 -5.86 -10.88 -10.86
C PHE A 263 -5.53 -12.34 -11.15
N LYS A 264 -4.74 -12.62 -12.20
CA LYS A 264 -4.33 -13.97 -12.60
C LYS A 264 -3.42 -14.62 -11.55
N LYS A 265 -2.50 -13.86 -10.95
CA LYS A 265 -1.59 -14.41 -9.93
C LYS A 265 -2.31 -14.81 -8.64
N LYS A 266 -3.29 -14.01 -8.20
CA LYS A 266 -4.12 -14.32 -7.02
C LYS A 266 -4.98 -15.59 -7.19
N THR A 267 -5.23 -16.03 -8.42
CA THR A 267 -5.97 -17.27 -8.70
C THR A 267 -5.06 -18.51 -8.77
N ILE A 268 -3.75 -18.33 -8.92
CA ILE A 268 -2.79 -19.43 -9.11
C ILE A 268 -2.17 -19.88 -7.78
N ASP A 269 -2.02 -18.99 -6.79
CA ASP A 269 -1.42 -19.31 -5.49
C ASP A 269 -2.34 -20.10 -4.52
N LEU A 270 -3.44 -20.69 -5.00
CA LEU A 270 -4.15 -21.72 -4.22
C LEU A 270 -3.40 -23.06 -4.37
N PRO A 271 -2.98 -23.69 -3.26
CA PRO A 271 -2.16 -24.89 -3.30
C PRO A 271 -2.80 -26.01 -4.13
N THR A 272 -2.04 -26.48 -5.11
CA THR A 272 -2.43 -27.47 -6.12
C THR A 272 -2.78 -28.85 -5.54
N ASN A 273 -2.49 -29.10 -4.26
CA ASN A 273 -2.70 -30.39 -3.62
C ASN A 273 -4.15 -30.66 -3.17
N GLU A 274 -5.07 -29.70 -3.32
CA GLU A 274 -6.52 -29.96 -3.24
C GLU A 274 -7.20 -30.04 -4.62
N LYS A 275 -6.46 -29.87 -5.74
CA LYS A 275 -7.07 -29.82 -7.09
C LYS A 275 -7.57 -31.16 -7.64
N TYR A 276 -7.28 -32.29 -7.02
CA TYR A 276 -7.61 -33.61 -7.58
C TYR A 276 -8.66 -34.43 -6.79
N GLN A 277 -9.46 -33.82 -5.93
CA GLN A 277 -10.70 -34.46 -5.41
C GLN A 277 -11.92 -33.53 -5.39
N ILE A 278 -11.95 -32.47 -6.20
CA ILE A 278 -13.15 -31.64 -6.33
C ILE A 278 -14.13 -32.34 -7.27
N LYS A 279 -15.12 -33.05 -6.70
CA LYS A 279 -16.34 -33.46 -7.38
C LYS A 279 -16.86 -32.29 -8.25
N PRO A 280 -17.07 -32.48 -9.56
CA PRO A 280 -17.54 -31.42 -10.44
C PRO A 280 -19.03 -31.17 -10.18
N ASN A 281 -19.39 -30.43 -9.12
CA ASN A 281 -20.73 -29.81 -9.06
C ASN A 281 -20.96 -28.69 -8.06
N SER A 282 -20.00 -28.34 -7.18
CA SER A 282 -20.20 -27.17 -6.32
C SER A 282 -19.46 -25.96 -6.88
N GLN A 283 -20.19 -25.06 -7.55
CA GLN A 283 -19.72 -23.68 -7.75
C GLN A 283 -19.07 -23.20 -6.46
N SER A 284 -17.80 -22.79 -6.53
CA SER A 284 -17.00 -22.50 -5.33
C SER A 284 -17.77 -21.55 -4.41
N ARG A 285 -17.73 -21.80 -3.10
CA ARG A 285 -18.36 -20.92 -2.10
C ARG A 285 -17.93 -19.46 -2.29
N TYR A 286 -16.72 -19.24 -2.79
CA TYR A 286 -16.18 -17.94 -3.16
C TYR A 286 -16.92 -17.29 -4.33
N THR A 287 -17.20 -18.02 -5.42
CA THR A 287 -17.98 -17.51 -6.55
C THR A 287 -19.39 -17.10 -6.12
N ARG A 288 -20.04 -17.89 -5.23
CA ARG A 288 -21.35 -17.52 -4.66
C ARG A 288 -21.28 -16.29 -3.77
N LYS A 289 -20.27 -16.20 -2.88
CA LYS A 289 -20.04 -15.02 -2.04
C LYS A 289 -19.74 -13.77 -2.87
N TRP A 290 -19.02 -13.92 -3.99
CA TRP A 290 -18.68 -12.80 -4.87
C TRP A 290 -19.88 -12.33 -5.69
N LYS A 291 -20.65 -13.26 -6.28
CA LYS A 291 -21.92 -12.93 -6.94
C LYS A 291 -22.88 -12.22 -5.99
N LEU A 292 -22.97 -12.70 -4.74
CA LEU A 292 -23.75 -12.05 -3.70
C LEU A 292 -23.22 -10.65 -3.35
N ALA A 293 -21.90 -10.46 -3.24
CA ALA A 293 -21.31 -9.15 -2.98
C ALA A 293 -21.59 -8.16 -4.11
N VAL A 294 -21.41 -8.55 -5.37
CA VAL A 294 -21.72 -7.72 -6.54
C VAL A 294 -23.21 -7.39 -6.59
N PHE A 295 -24.06 -8.38 -6.32
CA PHE A 295 -25.51 -8.19 -6.29
C PHE A 295 -25.94 -7.20 -5.20
N LEU A 296 -25.36 -7.29 -4.00
CA LEU A 296 -25.63 -6.37 -2.88
C LEU A 296 -25.10 -4.96 -3.14
N ILE A 297 -23.96 -4.80 -3.82
CA ILE A 297 -23.44 -3.49 -4.23
C ILE A 297 -24.36 -2.83 -5.26
N ARG A 298 -24.91 -3.61 -6.20
CA ARG A 298 -25.86 -3.11 -7.20
C ARG A 298 -27.26 -2.84 -6.63
N ASN A 299 -27.60 -3.37 -5.46
CA ASN A 299 -28.91 -3.23 -4.83
C ASN A 299 -28.78 -2.74 -3.37
N PRO A 300 -28.47 -1.45 -3.15
CA PRO A 300 -28.16 -0.92 -1.82
C PRO A 300 -29.31 -1.07 -0.81
N ILE A 301 -30.57 -1.08 -1.27
CA ILE A 301 -31.76 -1.29 -0.43
C ILE A 301 -31.68 -2.64 0.31
N LEU A 302 -31.30 -3.71 -0.39
CA LEU A 302 -31.17 -5.05 0.20
C LEU A 302 -30.00 -5.15 1.19
N PHE A 303 -28.94 -4.36 0.99
CA PHE A 303 -27.84 -4.27 1.95
C PHE A 303 -28.31 -3.63 3.27
N PHE A 304 -29.11 -2.56 3.20
CA PHE A 304 -29.71 -1.95 4.38
C PHE A 304 -30.68 -2.88 5.11
N PHE A 305 -31.57 -3.57 4.39
CA PHE A 305 -32.48 -4.56 4.99
C PHE A 305 -31.73 -5.69 5.69
N ARG A 306 -30.67 -6.23 5.06
CA ARG A 306 -29.86 -7.29 5.67
C ARG A 306 -29.19 -6.82 6.97
N LYS A 307 -28.69 -5.59 6.99
CA LYS A 307 -28.06 -5.00 8.19
C LYS A 307 -29.08 -4.77 9.31
N ALA A 308 -30.27 -4.28 8.97
CA ALA A 308 -31.37 -4.11 9.92
C ALA A 308 -31.85 -5.45 10.49
N TYR A 309 -31.99 -6.48 9.65
CA TYR A 309 -32.42 -7.81 10.05
C TYR A 309 -31.40 -8.52 10.95
N LEU A 310 -30.10 -8.43 10.64
CA LEU A 310 -29.03 -8.97 11.50
C LEU A 310 -28.98 -8.27 12.86
N ASN A 311 -29.23 -6.96 12.89
CA ASN A 311 -29.33 -6.22 14.15
C ASN A 311 -30.56 -6.64 14.96
N GLN A 312 -31.70 -6.94 14.32
CA GLN A 312 -32.88 -7.48 14.99
C GLN A 312 -32.63 -8.88 15.56
N LEU A 313 -31.93 -9.76 14.82
CA LEU A 313 -31.56 -11.10 15.30
C LEU A 313 -30.65 -11.04 16.54
N ASN A 314 -29.61 -10.21 16.52
CA ASN A 314 -28.73 -10.03 17.68
C ASN A 314 -29.50 -9.47 18.90
N MET A 315 -30.47 -8.57 18.70
CA MET A 315 -31.27 -8.05 19.80
C MET A 315 -32.17 -9.11 20.43
N ASN A 316 -32.73 -10.02 19.62
CA ASN A 316 -33.55 -11.12 20.13
C ASN A 316 -32.72 -12.17 20.88
N GLU A 317 -31.51 -12.46 20.42
CA GLU A 317 -30.57 -13.37 21.11
C GLU A 317 -30.13 -12.78 22.46
N ILE A 318 -29.85 -11.48 22.53
CA ILE A 318 -29.54 -10.76 23.78
C ILE A 318 -30.74 -10.74 24.73
N ARG A 319 -31.97 -10.59 24.21
CA ARG A 319 -33.19 -10.65 25.03
C ARG A 319 -33.40 -12.03 25.63
N TYR A 320 -33.23 -13.08 24.83
CA TYR A 320 -33.37 -14.46 25.28
C TYR A 320 -32.36 -14.82 26.38
N ILE A 321 -31.12 -14.34 26.26
CA ILE A 321 -30.08 -14.52 27.28
C ILE A 321 -30.42 -13.78 28.58
N ASN A 322 -31.10 -12.64 28.51
CA ASN A 322 -31.50 -11.87 29.70
C ASN A 322 -32.80 -12.37 30.35
N ASP A 323 -33.74 -12.88 29.55
CA ASP A 323 -35.04 -13.37 30.05
C ASP A 323 -34.91 -14.74 30.72
N ASP A 324 -33.95 -15.58 30.32
CA ASP A 324 -33.61 -16.85 30.99
C ASP A 324 -32.75 -16.66 32.28
N ASP A 325 -32.33 -15.43 32.60
CA ASP A 325 -31.37 -15.14 33.69
C ASP A 325 -32.01 -14.63 34.99
N GLN A 326 -33.35 -14.66 35.12
CA GLN A 326 -34.03 -14.26 36.36
C GLN A 326 -33.79 -15.21 37.55
N ASP A 327 -33.25 -16.42 37.34
CA ASP A 327 -33.04 -17.42 38.41
C ASP A 327 -31.56 -17.79 38.64
N SER A 328 -30.62 -17.06 38.04
CA SER A 328 -29.24 -17.52 37.80
C SER A 328 -28.15 -16.61 38.42
N SER A 329 -28.41 -16.05 39.60
CA SER A 329 -27.39 -15.33 40.39
C SER A 329 -26.17 -16.19 40.80
N LYS A 330 -26.21 -17.52 40.61
CA LYS A 330 -25.13 -18.46 40.93
C LYS A 330 -24.28 -18.96 39.75
N ARG A 331 -24.57 -18.59 38.48
CA ARG A 331 -23.88 -19.19 37.31
C ARG A 331 -22.90 -18.31 36.54
N ARG A 332 -22.55 -17.13 37.06
CA ARG A 332 -21.67 -16.16 36.37
C ARG A 332 -20.19 -16.53 36.25
N LEU A 333 -19.77 -17.75 36.60
CA LEU A 333 -18.37 -18.21 36.48
C LEU A 333 -18.13 -19.31 35.45
N SER A 334 -19.11 -19.72 34.63
CA SER A 334 -18.97 -20.92 33.80
C SER A 334 -18.71 -20.70 32.30
N VAL A 335 -18.90 -19.49 31.75
CA VAL A 335 -18.79 -19.30 30.29
C VAL A 335 -17.32 -19.17 29.82
N TYR A 336 -16.43 -18.59 30.64
CA TYR A 336 -15.00 -18.55 30.33
C TYR A 336 -14.30 -19.89 30.64
N THR A 337 -14.77 -20.64 31.64
CA THR A 337 -14.17 -21.92 32.05
C THR A 337 -14.48 -23.04 31.04
N ARG A 338 -15.61 -22.97 30.32
CA ARG A 338 -16.02 -24.04 29.38
C ARG A 338 -15.33 -24.01 28.02
N ARG A 339 -14.56 -22.96 27.69
CA ARG A 339 -13.83 -22.85 26.40
C ARG A 339 -12.35 -23.25 26.46
N MET A 340 -11.86 -23.73 27.60
CA MET A 340 -10.51 -24.32 27.71
C MET A 340 -10.51 -25.73 28.33
N PRO A 341 -10.85 -26.79 27.56
CA PRO A 341 -10.28 -28.10 27.89
C PRO A 341 -9.85 -28.90 26.65
N ILE A 342 -9.22 -28.27 25.65
CA ILE A 342 -8.63 -29.01 24.52
C ILE A 342 -7.11 -28.73 24.37
N ALA A 343 -6.56 -27.74 25.06
CA ALA A 343 -5.14 -27.39 24.94
C ALA A 343 -4.24 -27.84 26.13
N LEU A 344 -4.76 -28.54 27.14
CA LEU A 344 -4.00 -28.89 28.35
C LEU A 344 -3.93 -30.38 28.71
N SER A 345 -4.42 -31.29 27.85
CA SER A 345 -4.59 -32.70 28.24
C SER A 345 -3.50 -33.66 27.76
N SER A 346 -2.23 -33.28 27.67
CA SER A 346 -1.23 -34.32 27.33
C SER A 346 0.15 -34.32 27.99
N ILE A 347 0.66 -33.29 28.68
CA ILE A 347 2.09 -33.38 29.12
C ILE A 347 2.40 -32.87 30.55
N VAL A 348 1.54 -32.18 31.30
CA VAL A 348 1.98 -31.49 32.55
C VAL A 348 1.13 -31.77 33.80
N SER A 349 0.27 -32.79 33.81
CA SER A 349 -0.57 -33.04 35.01
C SER A 349 0.08 -33.93 36.08
N ASP A 350 1.07 -34.76 35.74
CA ASP A 350 1.64 -35.71 36.72
C ASP A 350 2.68 -35.07 37.65
N ASP A 351 3.46 -34.10 37.18
CA ASP A 351 4.48 -33.44 38.02
C ASP A 351 3.90 -32.41 38.99
N TYR A 352 2.77 -31.79 38.66
CA TYR A 352 2.10 -30.84 39.58
C TYR A 352 1.30 -31.53 40.68
N MET A 353 0.79 -32.75 40.45
CA MET A 353 0.13 -33.52 41.51
C MET A 353 1.14 -34.12 42.51
N LYS A 354 2.33 -34.54 42.05
CA LYS A 354 3.40 -35.02 42.95
C LYS A 354 3.94 -33.94 43.88
N SER A 355 4.01 -32.68 43.45
CA SER A 355 4.44 -31.59 44.33
C SER A 355 3.39 -31.24 45.39
N PHE A 356 2.10 -31.46 45.13
CA PHE A 356 1.04 -31.21 46.12
C PHE A 356 0.91 -32.31 47.18
N GLU A 357 1.21 -33.57 46.86
CA GLU A 357 1.26 -34.65 47.87
C GLU A 357 2.49 -34.55 48.78
N MET A 358 3.60 -34.00 48.31
CA MET A 358 4.83 -33.87 49.09
C MET A 358 4.77 -32.82 50.22
N TYR A 359 3.74 -31.97 50.25
CA TYR A 359 3.48 -30.99 51.31
C TYR A 359 2.32 -31.37 52.24
N ARG A 360 1.81 -32.60 52.15
CA ARG A 360 0.64 -33.05 52.93
C ARG A 360 0.96 -33.98 54.11
N PHE A 361 2.22 -34.09 54.51
CA PHE A 361 2.63 -34.74 55.75
C PHE A 361 3.62 -33.89 56.53
#